data_AF-A0AAN8ZVB7-F1
#
_entry.id   AF-A0AAN8ZVB7-F1
#
_cell.length_a   1.000
_cell.length_b   1.000
_cell.length_c   1.000
_cell.angle_alpha   90.00
_cell.angle_beta   90.00
_cell.angle_gamma   90.00
#
_symmetry.space_group_name_H-M   'P 1'
#
loop_
_entity.id
_entity.type
_entity.pdbx_description
1 polymer ?
#
loop_
_entity_poly.entity_id
_entity_poly.type
_entity_poly.pdbx_seq_one_letter_code
_entity_poly.pdbx_strand_id
1 'polypeptide(L)'
;MENAVAAGLADFELLPATRDRSLRSVKNYNRDLTQKFIRAYRNLPLLWDPSSKNYMIKWRRKKAYEELLVVYKDMKEDATVDDVKKKINSLRTNYRKELKKWINGDYTPSCWTFEELSFLSGQIQDPPAKISELSSVSLDLKGGD
;
A
#
# COMPACT_ATOMS: atom_id res chain seq x y z
N MET A 1 19.62 -38.33 -60.43
CA MET A 1 18.81 -38.88 -59.32
C MET A 1 19.55 -38.57 -58.04
N GLU A 2 18.86 -37.86 -57.17
CA GLU A 2 19.38 -37.16 -56.01
C GLU A 2 19.74 -38.10 -54.86
N ASN A 3 20.74 -37.76 -54.05
CA ASN A 3 20.50 -37.41 -52.65
C ASN A 3 21.80 -36.95 -51.97
N ALA A 4 21.70 -35.78 -51.34
CA ALA A 4 22.76 -35.10 -50.61
C ALA A 4 22.87 -35.64 -49.17
N VAL A 5 24.13 -35.79 -48.73
CA VAL A 5 24.52 -36.05 -47.35
C VAL A 5 25.05 -34.75 -46.71
N ALA A 6 24.50 -34.47 -45.53
CA ALA A 6 25.01 -33.69 -44.38
C ALA A 6 26.06 -32.57 -44.59
N ALA A 7 25.72 -31.36 -44.12
CA ALA A 7 26.55 -30.57 -43.21
C ALA A 7 25.70 -29.43 -42.60
N GLY A 8 25.79 -29.25 -41.28
CA GLY A 8 25.03 -28.23 -40.56
C GLY A 8 25.53 -26.80 -40.83
N LEU A 9 24.83 -25.84 -40.24
CA LEU A 9 25.35 -24.62 -39.60
C LEU A 9 24.15 -23.88 -38.98
N ALA A 10 24.40 -23.31 -37.80
CA ALA A 10 23.46 -22.69 -36.89
C ALA A 10 22.37 -21.82 -37.55
N ASP A 11 21.10 -22.16 -37.31
CA ASP A 11 20.05 -21.16 -37.19
C ASP A 11 19.70 -21.02 -35.71
N PHE A 12 20.47 -20.16 -35.06
CA PHE A 12 20.05 -19.41 -33.88
C PHE A 12 18.92 -18.48 -34.35
N GLU A 13 17.77 -19.06 -34.67
CA GLU A 13 16.58 -18.30 -35.01
C GLU A 13 16.07 -17.67 -33.71
N LEU A 14 16.55 -16.44 -33.50
CA LEU A 14 15.98 -15.38 -32.67
C LEU A 14 14.55 -15.70 -32.22
N LEU A 15 14.40 -16.13 -30.97
CA LEU A 15 13.11 -16.00 -30.28
C LEU A 15 12.77 -14.51 -30.24
N PRO A 16 11.75 -14.01 -30.97
CA PRO A 16 11.29 -12.67 -30.74
C PRO A 16 10.76 -12.62 -29.31
N ALA A 17 11.39 -11.76 -28.51
CA ALA A 17 11.01 -11.40 -27.17
C ALA A 17 9.49 -11.53 -26.96
N THR A 18 9.09 -12.49 -26.13
CA THR A 18 7.72 -12.56 -25.61
C THR A 18 7.44 -11.26 -24.87
N ARG A 19 6.93 -10.27 -25.60
CA ARG A 19 6.40 -9.01 -25.05
C ARG A 19 5.07 -9.29 -24.38
N ASP A 20 5.23 -9.95 -23.26
CA ASP A 20 4.37 -10.11 -22.11
C ASP A 20 3.10 -9.25 -22.11
N ARG A 21 2.00 -9.85 -22.57
CA ARG A 21 0.65 -9.30 -22.40
C ARG A 21 0.09 -9.59 -20.99
N SER A 22 0.64 -10.60 -20.31
CA SER A 22 0.20 -11.07 -18.99
C SER A 22 0.59 -10.11 -17.86
N LEU A 23 1.83 -9.60 -17.85
CA LEU A 23 2.32 -8.66 -16.85
C LEU A 23 1.57 -7.32 -16.87
N ARG A 24 1.07 -6.86 -18.03
CA ARG A 24 0.26 -5.64 -18.11
C ARG A 24 -1.09 -5.81 -17.41
N SER A 25 -1.73 -6.97 -17.57
CA SER A 25 -2.99 -7.30 -16.89
C SER A 25 -2.80 -7.36 -15.36
N VAL A 26 -1.75 -8.05 -14.89
CA VAL A 26 -1.45 -8.17 -13.47
C VAL A 26 -1.07 -6.82 -12.83
N LYS A 27 -0.29 -5.98 -13.54
CA LYS A 27 0.07 -4.63 -13.06
C LYS A 27 -1.17 -3.74 -12.90
N ASN A 28 -2.11 -3.79 -13.85
CA ASN A 28 -3.34 -3.01 -13.78
C ASN A 28 -4.25 -3.50 -12.65
N TYR A 29 -4.41 -4.82 -12.48
CA TYR A 29 -5.19 -5.38 -11.37
C TYR A 29 -4.67 -4.94 -9.99
N ASN A 30 -3.36 -5.01 -9.76
CA ASN A 30 -2.76 -4.57 -8.50
C ASN A 30 -2.95 -3.07 -8.24
N ARG A 31 -2.93 -2.25 -9.30
CA ARG A 31 -3.22 -0.83 -9.23
C ARG A 31 -4.66 -0.59 -8.78
N ASP A 32 -5.62 -1.25 -9.41
CA ASP A 32 -7.05 -1.11 -9.13
C ASP A 32 -7.38 -1.52 -7.69
N LEU A 33 -6.82 -2.65 -7.22
CA LEU A 33 -6.96 -3.07 -5.83
C LEU A 33 -6.32 -2.09 -4.84
N THR A 34 -5.13 -1.57 -5.16
CA THR A 34 -4.48 -0.55 -4.34
C THR A 34 -5.31 0.73 -4.29
N GLN A 35 -5.92 1.14 -5.41
CA GLN A 35 -6.79 2.30 -5.47
C GLN A 35 -8.07 2.08 -4.63
N LYS A 36 -8.69 0.90 -4.74
CA LYS A 36 -9.84 0.51 -3.89
C LYS A 36 -9.48 0.57 -2.40
N PHE A 37 -8.31 0.06 -2.03
CA PHE A 37 -7.80 0.15 -0.66
C PHE A 37 -7.61 1.60 -0.19
N ILE A 38 -6.98 2.46 -1.00
CA ILE A 38 -6.75 3.87 -0.64
C ILE A 38 -8.09 4.62 -0.48
N ARG A 39 -9.07 4.37 -1.35
CA ARG A 39 -10.40 4.98 -1.25
C ARG A 39 -11.14 4.54 0.01
N ALA A 40 -11.10 3.25 0.35
CA ALA A 40 -11.66 2.75 1.60
C ALA A 40 -10.97 3.39 2.82
N TYR A 41 -9.63 3.48 2.78
CA TYR A 41 -8.85 4.13 3.84
C TYR A 41 -9.22 5.61 4.02
N ARG A 42 -9.39 6.36 2.93
CA ARG A 42 -9.83 7.77 2.94
C ARG A 42 -11.17 7.94 3.68
N ASN A 43 -12.10 7.01 3.50
CA ASN A 43 -13.43 7.04 4.13
C ASN A 43 -13.42 6.68 5.63
N LEU A 44 -12.26 6.32 6.19
CA LEU A 44 -12.10 5.93 7.60
C LEU A 44 -11.26 6.97 8.35
N PRO A 45 -11.80 8.17 8.66
CA PRO A 45 -11.06 9.24 9.35
C PRO A 45 -10.52 8.81 10.72
N LEU A 46 -11.13 7.81 11.35
CA LEU A 46 -10.65 7.17 12.58
C LEU A 46 -9.20 6.66 12.49
N LEU A 47 -8.70 6.39 11.29
CA LEU A 47 -7.37 5.83 11.03
C LEU A 47 -6.33 6.88 10.65
N TRP A 48 -6.72 8.11 10.34
CA TRP A 48 -5.80 9.11 9.77
C TRP A 48 -6.03 10.55 10.20
N ASP A 49 -7.22 10.91 10.71
CA ASP A 49 -7.58 12.26 11.12
C ASP A 49 -7.66 12.39 12.66
N PRO A 50 -6.66 13.02 13.30
CA PRO A 50 -6.66 13.33 14.74
C PRO A 50 -7.78 14.31 15.16
N SER A 51 -8.30 15.12 14.24
CA SER A 51 -9.40 16.05 14.51
C SER A 51 -10.75 15.32 14.60
N SER A 52 -10.82 14.07 14.16
CA SER A 52 -12.01 13.25 14.33
C SER A 52 -12.30 13.02 15.82
N LYS A 53 -13.51 13.38 16.27
CA LYS A 53 -13.98 13.20 17.67
C LYS A 53 -13.76 11.79 18.23
N ASN A 54 -13.67 10.80 17.34
CA ASN A 54 -13.59 9.39 17.67
C ASN A 54 -12.20 8.80 17.42
N TYR A 55 -11.22 9.60 16.98
CA TYR A 55 -9.87 9.14 16.67
C TYR A 55 -9.25 8.37 17.83
N MET A 56 -9.41 8.86 19.06
CA MET A 56 -8.81 8.27 20.28
C MET A 56 -9.53 7.01 20.79
N ILE A 57 -10.70 6.66 20.25
CA ILE A 57 -11.50 5.55 20.75
C ILE A 57 -10.96 4.22 20.19
N LYS A 58 -10.20 3.48 21.02
CA LYS A 58 -9.50 2.23 20.63
C LYS A 58 -10.39 1.22 19.90
N TRP A 59 -11.59 0.94 20.41
CA TRP A 59 -12.48 -0.06 19.81
C TRP A 59 -13.04 0.37 18.44
N ARG A 60 -13.32 1.68 18.25
CA ARG A 60 -13.74 2.23 16.95
C ARG A 60 -12.62 2.13 15.92
N ARG A 61 -11.39 2.40 16.35
CA ARG A 61 -10.20 2.26 15.51
C ARG A 61 -9.97 0.79 15.12
N LYS A 62 -10.15 -0.14 16.06
CA LYS A 62 -10.09 -1.59 15.79
C LYS A 62 -11.11 -1.97 14.72
N LYS A 63 -12.36 -1.55 14.86
CA LYS A 63 -13.42 -1.80 13.87
C LYS A 63 -13.09 -1.23 12.50
N ALA A 64 -12.56 0.00 12.44
CA ALA A 64 -12.13 0.60 11.17
C ALA A 64 -10.99 -0.19 10.50
N TYR A 65 -10.05 -0.75 11.28
CA TYR A 65 -9.03 -1.65 10.73
C TYR A 65 -9.62 -2.97 10.20
N GLU A 66 -10.63 -3.53 10.87
CA GLU A 66 -11.33 -4.74 10.43
C GLU A 66 -12.11 -4.48 9.14
N GLU A 67 -12.78 -3.34 9.00
CA GLU A 67 -13.45 -2.93 7.76
C GLU A 67 -12.45 -2.79 6.60
N LEU A 68 -11.29 -2.19 6.86
CA LEU A 68 -10.24 -2.06 5.86
C LEU A 68 -9.57 -3.40 5.52
N LEU A 69 -9.51 -4.33 6.47
CA LEU A 69 -9.00 -5.69 6.24
C LEU A 69 -9.85 -6.45 5.23
N VAL A 70 -11.18 -6.32 5.27
CA VAL A 70 -12.07 -6.96 4.29
C VAL A 70 -11.68 -6.56 2.87
N VAL A 71 -11.38 -5.28 2.64
CA VAL A 71 -10.93 -4.78 1.32
C VAL A 71 -9.53 -5.28 0.98
N TYR A 72 -8.64 -5.35 1.97
CA TYR A 72 -7.26 -5.79 1.75
C TYR A 72 -7.15 -7.29 1.41
N LYS A 73 -8.13 -8.10 1.82
CA LYS A 73 -8.19 -9.52 1.48
C LYS A 73 -8.36 -9.79 -0.01
N ASP A 74 -8.90 -8.85 -0.78
CA ASP A 74 -8.94 -8.93 -2.25
C ASP A 74 -7.51 -8.95 -2.87
N MET A 75 -6.51 -8.41 -2.16
CA MET A 75 -5.10 -8.42 -2.55
C MET A 75 -4.35 -9.63 -1.97
N LYS A 76 -4.69 -10.00 -0.74
CA LYS A 76 -4.00 -11.03 0.05
C LYS A 76 -5.02 -11.73 0.95
N GLU A 77 -5.46 -12.92 0.54
CA GLU A 77 -6.56 -13.66 1.19
C GLU A 77 -6.32 -13.95 2.68
N ASP A 78 -5.09 -14.30 3.03
CA ASP A 78 -4.62 -14.63 4.38
C ASP A 78 -4.19 -13.40 5.20
N ALA A 79 -4.51 -12.18 4.72
CA ALA A 79 -4.08 -10.97 5.39
C ALA A 79 -4.65 -10.84 6.81
N THR A 80 -3.87 -10.19 7.65
CA THR A 80 -4.22 -9.84 9.03
C THR A 80 -4.35 -8.34 9.21
N VAL A 81 -4.93 -7.90 10.34
CA VAL A 81 -4.99 -6.48 10.72
C VAL A 81 -3.59 -5.85 10.76
N ASP A 82 -2.57 -6.60 11.15
CA ASP A 82 -1.19 -6.08 11.18
C ASP A 82 -0.61 -5.88 9.78
N ASP A 83 -0.99 -6.70 8.80
CA ASP A 83 -0.62 -6.46 7.41
C ASP A 83 -1.27 -5.18 6.86
N VAL A 84 -2.52 -4.91 7.24
CA VAL A 84 -3.21 -3.64 6.90
C VAL A 84 -2.46 -2.45 7.50
N LYS A 85 -2.07 -2.51 8.77
CA LYS A 85 -1.26 -1.45 9.41
C LYS A 85 0.07 -1.24 8.70
N LYS A 86 0.77 -2.33 8.32
CA LYS A 86 2.02 -2.26 7.56
C LYS A 86 1.80 -1.60 6.20
N LYS A 87 0.73 -1.95 5.49
CA LYS A 87 0.35 -1.35 4.20
C LYS A 87 0.08 0.14 4.34
N ILE A 88 -0.70 0.56 5.34
CA ILE A 88 -0.92 1.99 5.64
C ILE A 88 0.39 2.71 5.93
N ASN A 89 1.26 2.13 6.78
CA ASN A 89 2.52 2.77 7.13
C ASN A 89 3.44 2.94 5.91
N SER A 90 3.47 1.94 5.02
CA SER A 90 4.20 2.03 3.75
C SER A 90 3.66 3.17 2.88
N LEU A 91 2.34 3.24 2.67
CA LEU A 91 1.69 4.32 1.91
C LEU A 91 1.99 5.70 2.49
N ARG A 92 1.85 5.87 3.82
CA ARG A 92 2.13 7.14 4.51
C ARG A 92 3.60 7.54 4.39
N THR A 93 4.51 6.58 4.50
CA THR A 93 5.96 6.84 4.41
C THR A 93 6.35 7.26 3.00
N ASN A 94 5.81 6.59 1.97
CA ASN A 94 6.03 6.97 0.58
C ASN A 94 5.45 8.35 0.28
N TYR A 95 4.21 8.61 0.70
CA TYR A 95 3.56 9.91 0.54
C TYR A 95 4.37 11.04 1.20
N ARG A 96 4.84 10.86 2.44
CA ARG A 96 5.71 11.84 3.14
C ARG A 96 7.00 12.14 2.37
N LYS A 97 7.65 11.11 1.81
CA LYS A 97 8.88 11.29 1.02
C LYS A 97 8.62 12.09 -0.24
N GLU A 98 7.54 11.77 -0.95
CA GLU A 98 7.14 12.47 -2.17
C GLU A 98 6.71 13.92 -1.87
N LEU A 99 5.96 14.13 -0.78
CA LEU A 99 5.52 15.46 -0.33
C LEU A 99 6.73 16.36 -0.01
N LYS A 100 7.74 15.82 0.68
CA LYS A 100 8.97 16.57 0.99
C LYS A 100 9.72 16.99 -0.28
N LYS A 101 9.82 16.10 -1.28
CA LYS A 101 10.46 16.44 -2.56
C LYS A 101 9.69 17.53 -3.31
N TRP A 102 8.36 17.43 -3.32
CA TRP A 102 7.50 18.39 -3.99
C TRP A 102 7.56 19.78 -3.33
N ILE A 103 7.52 19.86 -1.99
CA ILE A 103 7.63 21.12 -1.24
C ILE A 103 8.98 21.80 -1.48
N ASN A 104 10.06 21.03 -1.64
CA ASN A 104 11.38 21.58 -1.93
C ASN A 104 11.49 22.19 -3.34
N GLY A 105 10.47 22.07 -4.20
CA GLY A 105 10.39 22.75 -5.50
C GLY A 105 11.13 22.05 -6.64
N ASP A 106 11.92 21.01 -6.36
CA ASP A 106 12.78 20.35 -7.34
C ASP A 106 12.08 19.23 -8.14
N TYR A 107 10.79 18.99 -7.91
CA TYR A 107 10.14 17.76 -8.37
C TYR A 107 8.62 17.85 -8.46
N THR A 108 8.05 17.28 -9.53
CA THR A 108 6.60 17.02 -9.66
C THR A 108 6.31 15.53 -9.39
N PRO A 109 5.52 15.16 -8.38
CA PRO A 109 5.14 13.78 -8.10
C PRO A 109 4.47 13.11 -9.29
N SER A 110 5.13 12.08 -9.83
CA SER A 110 4.60 11.26 -10.93
C SER A 110 3.84 10.03 -10.43
N CYS A 111 3.94 9.72 -9.13
CA CYS A 111 3.27 8.55 -8.56
C CYS A 111 1.77 8.80 -8.41
N TRP A 112 0.94 8.06 -9.14
CA TRP A 112 -0.53 8.17 -9.06
C TRP A 112 -1.11 8.04 -7.63
N THR A 113 -0.42 7.31 -6.74
CA THR A 113 -0.86 7.21 -5.33
C THR A 113 -0.72 8.52 -4.55
N PHE A 114 0.13 9.45 -5.01
CA PHE A 114 0.36 10.73 -4.37
C PHE A 114 -0.91 11.59 -4.37
N GLU A 115 -1.57 11.70 -5.52
CA GLU A 115 -2.84 12.43 -5.67
C GLU A 115 -3.95 11.80 -4.82
N GLU A 116 -4.05 10.47 -4.83
CA GLU A 116 -5.04 9.71 -4.07
C GLU A 116 -4.83 9.82 -2.55
N LEU A 117 -3.60 10.05 -2.09
CA LEU A 117 -3.23 10.22 -0.67
C LEU A 117 -3.19 11.69 -0.21
N SER A 118 -3.55 12.64 -1.07
CA SER A 118 -3.56 14.09 -0.79
C SER A 118 -4.31 14.49 0.49
N PHE A 119 -5.31 13.71 0.91
CA PHE A 119 -6.06 13.92 2.16
C PHE A 119 -5.21 13.82 3.42
N LEU A 120 -4.02 13.22 3.33
CA LEU A 120 -3.07 13.13 4.44
C LEU A 120 -2.24 14.41 4.62
N SER A 121 -2.22 15.33 3.65
CA SER A 121 -1.37 16.54 3.68
C SER A 121 -1.56 17.40 4.93
N GLY A 122 -2.81 17.59 5.39
CA GLY A 122 -3.11 18.39 6.58
C GLY A 122 -2.55 17.84 7.90
N GLN A 123 -2.07 16.60 7.90
CA GLN A 123 -1.52 15.90 9.07
C GLN A 123 0.02 15.86 9.07
N ILE A 124 0.67 16.39 8.05
CA ILE A 124 2.13 16.27 7.82
C ILE A 124 2.77 17.64 7.99
N GLN A 125 2.57 18.26 9.15
CA GLN A 125 3.45 19.32 9.63
C GLN A 125 4.48 18.80 10.65
N ASP A 126 4.24 17.64 11.27
CA ASP A 126 5.19 17.03 12.21
C ASP A 126 5.35 15.51 11.98
N PRO A 127 6.59 14.98 11.99
CA PRO A 127 6.83 13.55 11.89
C PRO A 127 6.18 12.84 13.10
N PRO A 128 5.39 11.78 12.91
CA PRO A 128 4.78 11.09 14.04
C PRO A 128 5.88 10.51 14.93
N ALA A 129 5.86 10.90 16.21
CA ALA A 129 6.67 10.31 17.26
C ALA A 129 6.61 8.77 17.18
N LYS A 130 7.76 8.15 17.47
CA LYS A 130 8.02 6.71 17.33
C LYS A 130 6.84 5.89 17.87
N ILE A 131 6.28 5.04 17.00
CA ILE A 131 5.32 3.99 17.38
C ILE A 131 6.11 2.84 18.03
N SER A 132 6.78 3.13 19.14
CA SER A 132 7.40 2.16 20.06
C SER A 132 6.77 2.25 21.45
N GLU A 133 5.72 3.04 21.64
CA GLU A 133 5.16 3.36 22.96
C GLU A 133 3.72 2.87 23.17
N LEU A 134 3.12 2.22 22.18
CA LEU A 134 1.77 1.65 22.29
C LEU A 134 1.75 0.14 22.58
N SER A 135 2.89 -0.44 22.95
CA SER A 135 2.98 -1.83 23.44
C SER A 135 3.11 -1.97 24.97
N SER A 136 3.01 -0.89 25.75
CA SER A 136 3.28 -0.95 27.21
C SER A 136 2.15 -0.53 28.13
N VAL A 137 0.90 -0.35 27.67
CA VAL A 137 -0.23 -0.21 28.60
C VAL A 137 -0.81 -1.60 28.88
N SER A 138 -0.18 -2.29 29.83
CA SER A 138 -0.76 -3.45 30.51
C SER A 138 -2.14 -3.10 31.07
N LEU A 139 -3.06 -4.05 30.90
CA LEU A 139 -4.34 -4.09 31.56
C LEU A 139 -4.12 -4.48 33.02
N ASP A 140 -4.04 -3.50 33.92
CA ASP A 140 -4.28 -3.75 35.34
C ASP A 140 -5.71 -3.33 35.68
N LEU A 141 -6.65 -4.24 35.39
CA LEU A 141 -7.93 -4.29 36.07
C LEU A 141 -7.69 -4.98 37.42
N LYS A 142 -7.54 -4.21 38.49
CA LYS A 142 -7.67 -4.73 39.85
C LYS A 142 -9.00 -4.25 40.43
N GLY A 143 -9.90 -5.20 40.69
CA GLY A 143 -11.07 -4.99 41.57
C GLY A 143 -10.60 -4.45 42.93
N GLY A 144 -11.35 -3.62 43.63
CA GLY A 144 -12.78 -3.78 43.86
C GLY A 144 -12.94 -4.65 45.11
N ASP A 145 -12.60 -4.07 46.26
CA ASP A 145 -13.12 -4.45 47.58
C ASP A 145 -14.00 -3.28 48.06
#